data_AF-Q5YRS8-F1
#
_entry.id   AF-Q5YRS8-F1
#
_cell.length_a   1.000
_cell.length_b   1.000
_cell.length_c   1.000
_cell.angle_alpha   90.00
_cell.angle_beta   90.00
_cell.angle_gamma   90.00
#
_symmetry.space_group_name_H-M   'P 1'
#
loop_
_entity.id
_entity.type
_entity.pdbx_description
1 polymer ?
#
loop_
_entity_poly.entity_id
_entity_poly.type
_entity_poly.pdbx_seq_one_letter_code
_entity_poly.pdbx_strand_id
1 'polypeptide(L)'
;MLAIPQTAAADGPCPVGTASVFLNDATHHCQGAGTTTYTARPAVAKVCAMSGTAVTVDSDGARRVNRQHIELDPGHCTRLEIGGQYSATVQVSPR
;
A
#
# COMPACT_ATOMS: atom_id res chain seq x y z
N MET A 1 -23.44 19.10 12.84
CA MET A 1 -21.99 19.20 12.59
C MET A 1 -21.44 17.78 12.74
N LEU A 2 -21.27 17.06 11.62
CA LEU A 2 -20.83 15.66 11.65
C LEU A 2 -19.33 15.64 11.98
N ALA A 3 -19.01 15.21 13.20
CA ALA A 3 -17.63 14.95 13.61
C ALA A 3 -17.13 13.73 12.83
N ILE A 4 -16.14 13.94 11.96
CA ILE A 4 -15.39 12.86 11.34
C ILE A 4 -14.60 12.19 12.48
N PRO A 5 -14.84 10.91 12.81
CA PRO A 5 -14.04 10.25 13.81
C PRO A 5 -12.64 10.12 13.23
N GLN A 6 -11.69 10.82 13.84
CA GLN A 6 -10.27 10.69 13.60
C GLN A 6 -9.82 9.40 14.31
N THR A 7 -10.25 8.25 13.81
CA THR A 7 -9.77 6.97 14.32
C THR A 7 -8.41 6.69 13.70
N ALA A 8 -7.36 7.07 14.42
CA ALA A 8 -6.12 6.32 14.38
C ALA A 8 -6.43 4.91 14.90
N ALA A 9 -6.81 3.99 14.01
CA ALA A 9 -7.16 2.62 14.38
C ALA A 9 -6.82 1.66 13.23
N ALA A 10 -5.81 0.84 13.46
CA ALA A 10 -5.67 -0.43 12.78
C ALA A 10 -6.76 -1.39 13.29
N ASP A 11 -8.03 -1.25 12.88
CA ASP A 11 -9.11 -2.14 13.38
C ASP A 11 -10.34 -2.23 12.44
N GLY A 12 -10.12 -2.25 11.13
CA GLY A 12 -11.13 -2.67 10.15
C GLY A 12 -10.49 -3.11 8.84
N PRO A 13 -10.94 -4.23 8.22
CA PRO A 13 -10.47 -4.57 6.88
C PRO A 13 -10.84 -3.42 5.93
N CYS A 14 -9.88 -2.97 5.11
CA CYS A 14 -10.20 -1.99 4.07
C CYS A 14 -11.35 -2.52 3.20
N PRO A 15 -12.23 -1.63 2.70
CA PRO A 15 -13.39 -2.05 1.94
C PRO A 15 -12.99 -2.86 0.70
N VAL A 16 -13.90 -3.74 0.26
CA VAL A 16 -13.79 -4.46 -1.01
C VAL A 16 -13.56 -3.44 -2.13
N GLY A 17 -12.68 -3.74 -3.08
CA GLY A 17 -12.35 -2.76 -4.12
C GLY A 17 -11.21 -1.80 -3.77
N THR A 18 -10.50 -2.01 -2.65
CA THR A 18 -9.35 -1.16 -2.24
C THR A 18 -8.09 -1.97 -1.88
N ALA A 19 -6.97 -1.29 -1.67
CA ALA A 19 -5.76 -1.86 -1.11
C ALA A 19 -5.46 -1.29 0.28
N SER A 20 -4.98 -2.09 1.23
CA SER A 20 -4.37 -1.56 2.45
C SER A 20 -2.91 -1.22 2.20
N VAL A 21 -2.52 0.02 2.47
CA VAL A 21 -1.14 0.47 2.41
C VAL A 21 -0.67 0.82 3.82
N PHE A 22 0.44 0.25 4.24
CA PHE A 22 1.09 0.51 5.52
C PHE A 22 2.44 1.16 5.28
N LEU A 23 2.66 2.31 5.92
CA LEU A 23 3.89 3.09 5.82
C LEU A 23 4.76 2.85 7.06
N ASN A 24 6.05 3.17 6.94
CA ASN A 24 7.04 2.93 7.99
C ASN A 24 6.94 3.88 9.21
N ASP A 25 6.09 4.90 9.14
CA ASP A 25 5.80 5.85 10.21
C ASP A 25 4.51 5.48 10.99
N ALA A 26 4.05 4.23 10.85
CA ALA A 26 2.79 3.70 11.39
C ALA A 26 1.52 4.30 10.76
N THR A 27 1.63 5.05 9.66
CA THR A 27 0.47 5.43 8.86
C THR A 27 -0.11 4.22 8.14
N HIS A 28 -1.43 4.07 8.20
CA HIS A 28 -2.19 3.06 7.48
C HIS A 28 -3.41 3.72 6.83
N HIS A 29 -3.64 3.40 5.55
CA HIS A 29 -4.80 3.89 4.82
C HIS A 29 -5.25 2.90 3.74
N CYS A 30 -6.51 3.06 3.34
CA CYS A 30 -7.11 2.31 2.24
C CYS A 30 -6.98 3.11 0.95
N GLN A 31 -6.29 2.57 -0.04
CA GLN A 31 -6.16 3.17 -1.36
C GLN A 31 -7.24 2.61 -2.29
N GLY A 32 -8.08 3.49 -2.85
CA GLY A 32 -9.05 3.12 -3.89
C GLY A 32 -8.38 2.84 -5.24
N ALA A 33 -9.21 2.53 -6.25
CA ALA A 33 -8.73 2.34 -7.62
C ALA A 33 -7.90 3.54 -8.11
N GLY A 34 -6.82 3.25 -8.85
CA GLY A 34 -5.89 4.24 -9.36
C GLY A 34 -4.45 4.00 -8.95
N THR A 35 -3.58 4.93 -9.29
CA THR A 35 -2.13 4.84 -9.06
C THR A 35 -1.71 5.88 -8.03
N THR A 36 -0.91 5.48 -7.05
CA THR A 36 -0.29 6.40 -6.07
C THR A 36 1.18 6.06 -5.91
N THR A 37 2.03 7.07 -6.03
CA THR A 37 3.47 6.93 -5.79
C THR A 37 3.82 7.52 -4.43
N TYR A 38 4.40 6.68 -3.58
CA TYR A 38 4.95 7.04 -2.28
C TYR A 38 6.46 7.25 -2.43
N THR A 39 6.99 8.28 -1.76
CA THR A 39 8.42 8.53 -1.68
C THR A 39 9.00 7.93 -0.40
N ALA A 40 10.32 7.86 -0.27
CA ALA A 40 10.99 7.21 0.87
C ALA A 40 10.65 7.77 2.28
N ARG A 41 9.90 8.87 2.40
CA ARG A 41 9.58 9.55 3.66
C ARG A 41 8.11 10.00 3.68
N PRO A 42 7.15 9.15 4.10
CA PRO A 42 7.34 7.80 4.65
C PRO A 42 7.34 6.71 3.56
N ALA A 43 8.23 5.72 3.72
CA ALA A 43 8.36 4.58 2.82
C ALA A 43 7.26 3.55 3.03
N VAL A 44 6.89 2.83 1.97
CA VAL A 44 5.89 1.76 2.04
C VAL A 44 6.52 0.52 2.66
N ALA A 45 5.91 0.01 3.72
CA ALA A 45 6.36 -1.16 4.45
C ALA A 45 5.59 -2.43 4.04
N LYS A 46 4.29 -2.31 3.79
CA LYS A 46 3.41 -3.43 3.44
C LYS A 46 2.25 -2.96 2.59
N VAL A 47 1.85 -3.79 1.62
CA VAL A 47 0.67 -3.58 0.80
C VAL A 47 -0.16 -4.86 0.80
N CYS A 48 -1.47 -4.75 0.92
CA CYS A 48 -2.41 -5.86 0.79
C CYS A 48 -3.50 -5.53 -0.24
N ALA A 49 -3.75 -6.45 -1.17
CA ALA A 49 -4.89 -6.39 -2.06
C ALA A 49 -6.14 -6.90 -1.32
N MET A 50 -7.19 -6.08 -1.23
CA MET A 50 -8.45 -6.56 -0.67
C MET A 50 -9.22 -7.38 -1.70
N SER A 51 -10.26 -8.07 -1.23
CA SER A 51 -11.19 -8.80 -2.09
C SER A 51 -11.66 -7.94 -3.26
N GLY A 52 -11.75 -8.55 -4.45
CA GLY A 52 -12.19 -7.84 -5.67
C GLY A 52 -11.19 -6.81 -6.20
N THR A 53 -9.92 -6.82 -5.76
CA THR A 53 -8.86 -5.98 -6.33
C THR A 53 -7.62 -6.74 -6.70
N ALA A 54 -7.01 -6.36 -7.81
CA ALA A 54 -5.62 -6.63 -8.11
C ALA A 54 -4.78 -5.40 -7.73
N VAL A 55 -3.61 -5.64 -7.15
CA VAL A 55 -2.68 -4.57 -6.79
C VAL A 55 -1.32 -4.85 -7.40
N THR A 56 -0.78 -3.89 -8.13
CA THR A 56 0.60 -3.92 -8.59
C THR A 56 1.42 -2.96 -7.75
N VAL A 57 2.60 -3.40 -7.33
CA VAL A 57 3.54 -2.60 -6.56
C VAL A 57 4.87 -2.55 -7.29
N ASP A 58 5.25 -1.35 -7.73
CA ASP A 58 6.55 -1.05 -8.31
C ASP A 58 7.39 -0.26 -7.30
N SER A 59 8.35 -0.92 -6.68
CA SER A 59 9.32 -0.27 -5.79
C SER A 59 10.61 0.06 -6.53
N ASP A 60 11.21 1.20 -6.19
CA ASP A 60 12.55 1.58 -6.60
C ASP A 60 13.44 1.89 -5.39
N GLY A 61 14.74 1.68 -5.54
CA GLY A 61 15.69 1.92 -4.46
C GLY A 61 17.15 1.70 -4.81
N ALA A 62 17.99 1.82 -3.78
CA ALA A 62 19.44 1.76 -3.88
C ALA A 62 19.96 0.38 -4.29
N ARG A 63 19.28 -0.69 -3.84
CA ARG A 63 19.68 -2.08 -4.07
C ARG A 63 18.62 -2.80 -4.89
N ARG A 64 19.02 -3.90 -5.53
CA ARG A 64 18.08 -4.77 -6.28
C ARG A 64 16.91 -5.26 -5.44
N VAL A 65 17.11 -5.47 -4.14
CA VAL A 65 16.04 -5.88 -3.21
C VAL A 65 14.97 -4.81 -3.01
N ASN A 66 15.28 -3.54 -3.26
CA ASN A 66 14.33 -2.43 -3.21
C ASN A 66 13.72 -2.11 -4.59
N ARG A 67 14.16 -2.80 -5.65
CA ARG A 67 13.64 -2.65 -7.02
C ARG A 67 12.82 -3.88 -7.38
N GLN A 68 11.55 -3.85 -7.03
CA GLN A 68 10.66 -4.99 -7.23
C GLN A 68 9.39 -4.56 -7.93
N HIS A 69 8.98 -5.40 -8.87
CA HIS A 69 7.66 -5.38 -9.46
C HIS A 69 6.88 -6.57 -8.87
N ILE A 70 5.78 -6.31 -8.18
CA ILE A 70 5.02 -7.31 -7.45
C ILE A 70 3.55 -7.18 -7.83
N GLU A 71 2.97 -8.25 -8.35
CA GLU A 71 1.54 -8.36 -8.60
C GLU A 71 0.88 -9.14 -7.46
N LEU A 72 -0.20 -8.59 -6.93
CA LEU A 72 -0.99 -9.17 -5.85
C LEU A 72 -2.40 -9.45 -6.35
N ASP A 73 -2.78 -10.73 -6.25
CA ASP A 73 -4.16 -11.15 -6.40
C ASP A 73 -5.00 -10.79 -5.16
N PRO A 74 -6.34 -10.72 -5.29
CA PRO A 74 -7.23 -10.41 -4.16
C PRO A 74 -6.95 -11.30 -2.94
N GLY A 75 -6.77 -10.69 -1.77
CA GLY A 75 -6.48 -11.40 -0.51
C GLY A 75 -5.00 -11.64 -0.22
N HIS A 76 -4.10 -11.25 -1.13
CA HIS A 76 -2.65 -11.37 -0.91
C HIS A 76 -2.00 -10.08 -0.42
N CYS A 77 -0.90 -10.22 0.32
CA CYS A 77 -0.09 -9.10 0.80
C CYS A 77 1.38 -9.29 0.44
N THR A 78 2.08 -8.18 0.22
CA THR A 78 3.54 -8.13 0.15
C THR A 78 4.12 -7.19 1.20
N ARG A 79 5.38 -7.42 1.56
CA ARG A 79 6.20 -6.53 2.37
C ARG A 79 7.35 -6.02 1.52
N LEU A 80 7.68 -4.75 1.70
CA LEU A 80 8.79 -4.10 1.02
C LEU A 80 9.92 -3.82 2.00
N GLU A 81 11.16 -3.92 1.52
CA GLU A 81 12.32 -3.53 2.30
C GLU A 81 12.39 -2.00 2.40
N ILE A 82 12.24 -1.48 3.62
CA ILE A 82 12.22 -0.04 3.92
C ILE A 82 13.61 0.58 3.73
N GLY A 83 14.65 -0.15 4.14
CA GLY A 83 16.03 0.30 4.06
C GLY A 83 16.50 0.44 2.62
N GLY A 84 16.69 1.68 2.15
CA GLY A 84 17.16 1.97 0.78
C GLY A 84 16.06 2.11 -0.27
N GLN A 85 14.78 2.12 0.13
CA GLN A 85 13.68 2.46 -0.77
C GLN A 85 13.76 3.95 -1.16
N TYR A 86 13.58 4.26 -2.43
CA TYR A 86 13.46 5.63 -2.96
C TYR A 86 12.01 5.99 -3.23
N SER A 87 11.27 5.05 -3.80
CA SER A 87 9.83 5.17 -4.03
C SER A 87 9.15 3.81 -4.07
N ALA A 88 7.84 3.82 -3.90
CA ALA A 88 6.98 2.69 -4.18
C ALA A 88 5.70 3.22 -4.84
N THR A 89 5.41 2.75 -6.05
CA THR A 89 4.16 3.00 -6.74
C THR A 89 3.22 1.84 -6.46
N VAL A 90 2.00 2.16 -6.04
CA VAL A 90 0.93 1.19 -5.81
C VAL A 90 -0.18 1.50 -6.79
N GLN A 91 -0.46 0.55 -7.68
CA GLN A 91 -1.54 0.60 -8.64
C GLN A 91 -2.64 -0.34 -8.18
N VAL A 92 -3.85 0.18 -7.96
CA VAL A 92 -5.02 -0.59 -7.54
C VAL A 92 -6.00 -0.66 -8.69
N SER A 93 -6.34 -1.88 -9.11
CA SER A 93 -7.29 -2.13 -10.18
C SER A 93 -8.44 -3.00 -9.66
N PRO A 94 -9.70 -2.62 -9.92
CA PRO A 94 -10.83 -3.51 -9.68
C PRO A 94 -10.69 -4.80 -10.50
N ARG A 95 -11.14 -5.92 -9.93
CA ARG A 95 -11.27 -7.21 -10.62
C ARG A 95 -12.74 -7.55 -10.86
#